data_AF-A0A140K997-F1
#
_entry.id   AF-A0A140K997-F1
#
_cell.length_a   1.000
_cell.length_b   1.000
_cell.length_c   1.000
_cell.angle_alpha   90.00
_cell.angle_beta   90.00
_cell.angle_gamma   90.00
#
_symmetry.space_group_name_H-M   'P 1'
#
loop_
_entity.id
_entity.type
_entity.pdbx_description
1 polymer ?
#
loop_
_entity_poly.entity_id
_entity_poly.type
_entity_poly.pdbx_seq_one_letter_code
_entity_poly.pdbx_strand_id
1 'polypeptide(L)' 'MYAEAEISNYWLFNLVENHLEIYSNLYQSSQENFGYQVRQIVLPNQVINLPNFDNLLLDLTEIFPVVNK' A
#
# COMPACT_ATOMS: atom_id res chain seq x y z
N MET A 1 3.00 14.57 -4.91
CA MET A 1 3.25 14.57 -3.45
C MET A 1 4.12 13.41 -2.97
N TYR A 2 3.63 12.19 -2.64
CA TYR A 2 4.52 11.17 -2.06
C TYR A 2 5.61 10.67 -3.02
N ALA A 3 5.26 10.40 -4.27
CA ALA A 3 6.23 10.00 -5.29
C ALA A 3 7.22 11.12 -5.64
N GLU A 4 6.72 12.36 -5.65
CA GLU A 4 7.50 13.58 -5.88
C GLU A 4 8.48 13.87 -4.74
N ALA A 5 8.14 13.49 -3.51
CA ALA A 5 9.03 13.52 -2.35
C ALA A 5 9.92 12.26 -2.25
N GLU A 6 10.04 11.49 -3.33
CA GLU A 6 10.88 10.29 -3.46
C GLU A 6 10.59 9.17 -2.44
N ILE A 7 9.36 9.11 -1.91
CA ILE A 7 8.94 8.04 -0.99
C ILE A 7 8.73 6.76 -1.80
N SER A 8 9.65 5.80 -1.68
CA SER A 8 9.71 4.61 -2.54
C SER A 8 8.54 3.64 -2.38
N ASN A 9 7.99 3.53 -1.17
CA ASN A 9 6.84 2.67 -0.86
C ASN A 9 5.81 3.46 -0.05
N TYR A 10 4.55 3.39 -0.45
CA TYR A 10 3.42 4.01 0.25
C TYR A 10 2.28 3.01 0.43
N TRP A 11 1.68 3.02 1.61
CA TRP A 11 0.59 2.11 1.98
C TRP A 11 -0.64 2.92 2.38
N LEU A 12 -1.78 2.59 1.75
CA LEU A 12 -3.08 3.19 2.06
C LEU A 12 -4.03 2.11 2.58
N PHE A 13 -4.42 2.22 3.85
CA PHE A 13 -5.46 1.39 4.44
C PHE A 13 -6.83 1.96 4.07
N ASN A 14 -7.47 1.37 3.06
CA ASN A 14 -8.78 1.81 2.62
C ASN A 14 -9.87 1.11 3.43
N LEU A 15 -10.35 1.77 4.48
CA LEU A 15 -11.36 1.21 5.39
C LEU A 15 -12.76 1.14 4.77
N VAL A 16 -13.05 1.98 3.77
CA VAL A 16 -14.35 2.01 3.09
C VAL A 16 -14.47 0.81 2.14
N GLU A 17 -13.44 0.58 1.32
CA GLU A 17 -13.37 -0.55 0.39
C GLU A 17 -12.77 -1.82 1.04
N ASN A 18 -12.45 -1.75 2.33
CA ASN A 18 -11.92 -2.81 3.18
C ASN A 18 -10.74 -3.59 2.55
N HIS A 19 -9.68 -2.87 2.16
CA HIS A 19 -8.43 -3.48 1.68
C HIS A 19 -7.23 -2.56 1.88
N LEU A 20 -6.03 -3.13 1.81
CA LEU A 20 -4.79 -2.37 1.78
C LEU A 20 -4.34 -2.16 0.34
N GLU A 21 -3.94 -0.93 0.01
CA GLU A 21 -3.30 -0.58 -1.24
C GLU A 21 -1.81 -0.35 -1.02
N ILE A 22 -0.97 -1.00 -1.81
CA ILE A 22 0.49 -0.85 -1.77
C ILE A 22 0.95 -0.21 -3.08
N TYR A 23 1.64 0.91 -2.96
CA TYR A 23 2.20 1.67 -4.07
C TYR A 23 3.72 1.61 -4.02
N SER A 24 4.35 1.25 -5.14
CA SER A 24 5.80 1.17 -5.27
C SER A 24 6.28 1.44 -6.70
N ASN A 25 7.60 1.42 -6.88
CA ASN A 25 8.29 1.74 -8.13
C ASN A 25 7.95 3.16 -8.60
N LEU A 26 8.69 4.12 -8.05
CA LEU A 26 8.59 5.52 -8.43
C LEU A 26 8.72 5.69 -9.94
N TYR A 27 7.92 6.59 -10.48
CA TYR A 27 7.98 6.98 -11.88
C TYR A 27 7.77 8.48 -12.01
N GLN A 28 8.50 9.06 -12.96
CA GLN A 28 8.34 10.42 -13.43
C GLN A 28 8.06 10.37 -14.93
N SER A 29 6.96 10.99 -15.35
CA SER A 29 6.64 11.13 -16.76
C SER A 29 7.47 12.22 -17.41
N SER A 30 7.52 12.22 -18.74
CA SER A 30 8.14 13.31 -19.52
C SER A 30 7.45 14.67 -19.36
N GLN A 31 6.29 14.72 -18.69
CA GLN A 31 5.54 15.94 -18.38
C GLN A 31 5.66 16.33 -16.90
N GLU A 32 6.69 15.84 -16.19
CA GLU A 32 6.90 16.12 -14.75
C GLU A 32 5.77 15.59 -13.84
N ASN A 33 5.03 14.55 -14.29
CA ASN A 33 4.05 13.89 -13.43
C ASN A 33 4.73 12.77 -12.64
N PHE A 34 4.66 12.86 -11.31
CA PHE A 34 5.21 11.87 -10.39
C PHE A 34 4.14 10.88 -9.94
N GLY A 35 4.50 9.59 -9.88
CA GLY A 35 3.59 8.55 -9.42
C GLY A 35 4.30 7.23 -9.12
N TYR A 36 3.48 6.17 -9.06
CA TYR A 36 3.91 4.82 -8.77
C TYR A 36 3.49 3.91 -9.93
N GLN A 37 4.40 3.08 -10.42
CA GLN A 37 4.12 2.13 -11.50
C GLN A 37 3.33 0.92 -11.02
N VAL A 38 3.54 0.54 -9.75
CA VAL A 38 2.92 -0.64 -9.17
C VAL A 38 1.89 -0.19 -8.14
N ARG A 39 0.68 -0.71 -8.29
CA ARG A 39 -0.39 -0.70 -7.28
C ARG A 39 -0.83 -2.14 -7.05
N GLN A 40 -0.69 -2.61 -5.81
CA GLN A 40 -1.16 -3.93 -5.38
C GLN A 40 -2.30 -3.76 -4.38
N ILE A 41 -3.32 -4.60 -4.50
CA ILE A 41 -4.43 -4.71 -3.56
C ILE A 41 -4.21 -5.95 -2.70
N VAL A 42 -4.27 -5.79 -1.38
CA VAL A 42 -4.12 -6.87 -0.39
C VAL A 42 -5.40 -6.96 0.43
N LEU A 43 -5.94 -8.18 0.52
CA LEU A 43 -7.21 -8.42 1.19
C LEU A 43 -7.03 -8.50 2.73
N PRO A 44 -8.05 -8.12 3.52
CA PRO A 44 -7.98 -8.11 4.99
C PRO A 44 -7.65 -9.45 5.65
N ASN A 45 -7.85 -10.58 4.95
CA ASN A 45 -7.62 -11.91 5.49
C ASN A 45 -6.18 -12.43 5.26
N GLN A 46 -5.26 -11.55 4.90
CA GLN A 46 -3.89 -11.89 4.53
C GLN A 46 -2.90 -11.41 5.59
N VAL A 47 -1.84 -12.19 5.78
CA VAL A 47 -0.64 -11.78 6.52
C VAL A 47 0.43 -11.43 5.49
N ILE A 48 0.99 -10.23 5.56
CA ILE A 48 1.98 -9.75 4.59
C ILE A 48 3.25 -9.23 5.24
N ASN A 49 4.35 -9.26 4.50
CA ASN A 49 5.54 -8.47 4.81
C ASN A 49 5.41 -7.09 4.17
N LEU A 50 5.78 -6.04 4.90
CA LEU A 50 5.93 -4.71 4.31
C LEU A 50 7.38 -4.51 3.83
N PRO A 51 7.60 -3.98 2.61
CA PRO A 51 8.92 -3.55 2.17
C PRO A 51 9.60 -2.65 3.20
N ASN A 52 10.91 -2.82 3.40
CA ASN A 52 11.75 -2.08 4.37
C ASN A 52 11.52 -2.44 5.86
N PHE A 53 10.73 -3.48 6.16
CA PHE A 53 10.55 -4.00 7.51
C PHE A 53 10.85 -5.50 7.57
N ASP A 54 12.12 -5.86 7.73
CA ASP A 54 12.61 -7.23 7.59
C ASP A 54 11.99 -8.25 8.58
N ASN A 55 11.50 -7.78 9.73
CA ASN A 55 10.94 -8.63 10.79
C ASN A 55 9.49 -8.27 11.16
N LEU A 56 8.76 -7.61 10.25
CA LEU A 56 7.35 -7.27 10.48
C LEU A 56 6.44 -8.11 9.57
N LEU A 57 5.76 -9.07 10.19
CA LEU A 57 4.58 -9.71 9.61
C LEU A 57 3.35 -8.93 10.07
N LEU A 58 2.63 -8.36 9.10
CA LEU A 58 1.42 -7.61 9.36
C LEU A 58 0.20 -8.50 9.10
N ASP A 59 -0.47 -8.91 10.17
CA ASP A 59 -1.76 -9.59 10.08
C ASP A 59 -2.86 -8.55 9.86
N LEU A 60 -3.42 -8.52 8.65
CA LEU A 60 -4.45 -7.55 8.30
C LEU A 60 -5.79 -7.83 8.98
N THR A 61 -6.00 -9.02 9.52
CA THR A 61 -7.23 -9.37 10.25
C THR A 61 -7.34 -8.64 11.58
N GLU A 62 -6.19 -8.22 12.14
CA GLU A 62 -6.13 -7.44 13.38
C GLU A 62 -6.31 -5.93 13.15
N ILE A 63 -6.23 -5.48 11.90
CA ILE A 63 -6.24 -4.06 11.54
C ILE A 63 -7.57 -3.65 10.90
N PHE A 64 -8.06 -4.46 9.96
CA PHE A 64 -9.30 -4.16 9.26
C PHE A 64 -10.52 -4.61 10.06
N PRO A 65 -11.62 -3.84 10.04
CA PRO A 65 -12.85 -4.25 10.68
C PRO A 65 -13.44 -5.49 10.00
N VAL A 66 -14.08 -6.35 10.80
CA VAL A 66 -14.88 -7.45 10.26
C VAL A 66 -16.11 -6.85 9.60
N VAL A 67 -16.14 -6.86 8.26
CA VAL A 67 -17.31 -6.42 7.50
C VAL A 67 -18.30 -7.58 7.47
N ASN A 68 -19.23 -7.58 8.43
CA ASN A 68 -20.44 -8.39 8.35
C ASN A 68 -21.34 -7.79 7.26
N LYS A 69 -21.41 -8.44 6.09
CA LYS A 69 -22.36 -8.11 5.03
C LYS A 69 -23.76 -8.63 5.35
#